data_AF-A0A7S2F4L6-F1
#
_entry.id   AF-A0A7S2F4L6-F1
#
_cell.length_a   1.000
_cell.length_b   1.000
_cell.length_c   1.000
_cell.angle_alpha   90.00
_cell.angle_beta   90.00
_cell.angle_gamma   90.00
#
_symmetry.space_group_name_H-M   'P 1'
#
loop_
_entity.id
_entity.type
_entity.pdbx_description
1 polymer ?
#
loop_
_entity_poly.entity_id
_entity_poly.type
_entity_poly.pdbx_seq_one_letter_code
_entity_poly.pdbx_strand_id
1 'polypeptide(L)'
;DEKKVLTSAGAGDAKATMFLINDTQIINETFLEDINNILNAGEVPNLFPNDEVERIIGETRPKAKDAGRSEGRDSVWQYFIELVRDNLHIVLTMSPVGASLRVRM
;
A
#
# COMPACT_ATOMS: atom_id res chain seq x y z
N ASP A 1 -6.72 -2.64 -7.96
CA ASP A 1 -7.06 -2.90 -6.55
C ASP A 1 -6.10 -2.27 -5.55
N GLU A 2 -4.79 -2.28 -5.81
CA GLU A 2 -3.75 -1.71 -4.93
C GLU A 2 -4.04 -0.27 -4.47
N LYS A 3 -4.39 0.64 -5.39
CA LYS A 3 -4.74 2.03 -5.05
C LYS A 3 -5.77 2.12 -3.93
N LYS A 4 -6.85 1.35 -4.04
CA LYS A 4 -7.95 1.37 -3.08
C LYS A 4 -7.52 0.84 -1.72
N VAL A 5 -6.68 -0.20 -1.71
CA VAL A 5 -6.10 -0.79 -0.50
C VAL A 5 -5.20 0.23 0.21
N LEU A 6 -4.28 0.86 -0.52
CA LEU A 6 -3.36 1.86 0.02
C LEU A 6 -4.10 3.10 0.54
N THR A 7 -5.07 3.62 -0.22
CA THR A 7 -5.89 4.77 0.24
C THR A 7 -6.73 4.40 1.47
N SER A 8 -7.26 3.17 1.56
CA SER A 8 -8.04 2.74 2.75
C SER A 8 -7.18 2.60 4.00
N ALA A 9 -5.93 2.15 3.84
CA ALA A 9 -4.97 1.98 4.94
C ALA A 9 -4.34 3.31 5.38
N GLY A 10 -4.06 4.23 4.46
CA GLY A 10 -3.30 5.45 4.75
C GLY A 10 -4.10 6.76 4.78
N ALA A 11 -5.25 6.85 4.09
CA ALA A 11 -6.03 8.08 3.98
C ALA A 11 -7.36 7.99 4.75
N GLY A 12 -8.05 9.12 4.92
CA GLY A 12 -9.31 9.19 5.66
C GLY A 12 -9.14 8.69 7.09
N ASP A 13 -9.89 7.66 7.51
CA ASP A 13 -9.81 7.06 8.84
C ASP A 13 -8.60 6.14 9.07
N ALA A 14 -7.77 5.86 8.06
CA ALA A 14 -6.63 4.93 8.15
C ALA A 14 -7.06 3.59 8.76
N LYS A 15 -7.91 2.87 8.04
CA LYS A 15 -8.55 1.65 8.54
C LYS A 15 -7.58 0.49 8.44
N ALA A 16 -7.54 -0.34 9.49
CA ALA A 16 -6.89 -1.65 9.42
C ALA A 16 -7.43 -2.43 8.22
N THR A 17 -6.56 -2.70 7.25
CA THR A 17 -6.89 -3.23 5.94
C THR A 17 -6.08 -4.51 5.71
N MET A 18 -6.78 -5.60 5.40
CA MET A 18 -6.16 -6.85 5.00
C MET A 18 -6.26 -7.01 3.48
N PHE A 19 -5.14 -7.24 2.81
CA PHE A 19 -5.09 -7.55 1.39
C PHE A 19 -4.77 -9.03 1.19
N LEU A 20 -5.80 -9.79 0.81
CA LEU A 20 -5.70 -11.22 0.51
C LEU A 20 -5.32 -11.42 -0.95
N ILE A 21 -4.23 -12.15 -1.19
CA ILE A 21 -3.73 -12.46 -2.52
C ILE A 21 -3.80 -13.96 -2.73
N ASN A 22 -4.49 -14.37 -3.78
CA ASN A 22 -4.52 -15.78 -4.20
C ASN A 22 -3.46 -16.09 -5.25
N ASP A 23 -2.99 -17.34 -5.29
CA ASP A 23 -2.00 -17.83 -6.25
C ASP A 23 -2.42 -17.63 -7.73
N THR A 24 -3.72 -17.61 -8.01
CA THR A 24 -4.27 -17.30 -9.34
C THR A 24 -4.05 -15.85 -9.77
N GLN A 25 -3.80 -14.92 -8.84
CA GLN A 25 -3.53 -13.50 -9.12
C GLN A 25 -2.03 -13.23 -9.35
N ILE A 26 -1.16 -14.17 -8.96
CA ILE A 26 0.31 -14.08 -9.04
C ILE A 26 0.84 -14.48 -10.43
N ILE A 27 -0.05 -14.60 -11.42
CA ILE A 27 0.32 -14.98 -12.78
C ILE A 27 1.05 -13.82 -13.49
N ASN A 28 0.90 -12.58 -13.01
CA ASN A 28 1.56 -11.40 -13.56
C ASN A 28 2.80 -11.02 -12.74
N GLU A 29 3.98 -10.99 -13.38
CA GLU A 29 5.25 -10.59 -12.74
C GLU A 29 5.21 -9.16 -12.19
N THR A 30 4.49 -8.26 -12.86
CA THR A 30 4.31 -6.87 -12.40
C THR A 30 3.60 -6.82 -11.04
N PHE A 31 2.64 -7.72 -10.79
CA PHE A 31 1.92 -7.75 -9.53
C PHE A 31 2.84 -8.16 -8.37
N LEU A 32 3.77 -9.10 -8.58
CA LEU A 32 4.76 -9.45 -7.55
C LEU A 32 5.71 -8.29 -7.25
N GLU A 33 6.09 -7.52 -8.26
CA GLU A 33 6.91 -6.33 -8.09
C GLU A 33 6.17 -5.25 -7.28
N ASP A 34 4.90 -5.02 -7.59
CA ASP A 34 4.04 -4.08 -6.86
C ASP A 34 3.90 -4.49 -5.39
N ILE A 35 3.66 -5.77 -5.10
CA ILE A 35 3.64 -6.29 -3.72
C ILE A 35 4.99 -6.10 -3.04
N ASN A 36 6.10 -6.36 -3.72
CA ASN A 36 7.42 -6.17 -3.16
C ASN A 36 7.68 -4.68 -2.82
N ASN A 37 7.22 -3.76 -3.67
CA ASN A 37 7.29 -2.33 -3.40
C ASN A 37 6.44 -1.94 -2.18
N ILE A 38 5.20 -2.47 -2.06
CA ILE A 38 4.35 -2.22 -0.90
C ILE A 38 4.98 -2.79 0.39
N LEU A 39 5.59 -3.98 0.35
CA LEU A 39 6.23 -4.59 1.51
C LEU A 39 7.51 -3.84 1.96
N ASN A 40 8.32 -3.35 1.02
CA ASN A 40 9.57 -2.66 1.35
C ASN A 40 9.36 -1.19 1.69
N ALA A 41 8.64 -0.47 0.81
CA ALA A 41 8.48 0.97 0.88
C ALA A 41 7.15 1.38 1.51
N GLY A 42 6.09 0.57 1.40
CA GLY A 42 4.72 0.98 1.76
C GLY A 42 4.02 1.74 0.64
N GLU A 43 4.61 1.80 -0.55
CA GLU A 43 4.06 2.47 -1.74
C GLU A 43 4.45 1.71 -3.01
N VAL A 44 3.76 2.02 -4.11
CA VAL A 44 4.11 1.54 -5.46
C VAL A 44 4.50 2.76 -6.30
N PRO A 45 5.73 2.80 -6.86
CA PRO A 45 6.19 3.92 -7.68
C PRO A 45 5.25 4.20 -8.86
N ASN A 46 4.97 5.48 -9.12
CA ASN A 46 4.10 5.94 -10.22
C ASN A 46 2.66 5.37 -10.21
N LEU A 47 2.22 4.76 -9.10
CA LEU A 47 0.88 4.20 -9.00
C LEU A 47 -0.18 5.30 -9.03
N PHE A 48 0.02 6.35 -8.24
CA PHE A 48 -0.91 7.48 -8.16
C PHE A 48 -0.50 8.59 -9.12
N PRO A 49 -1.40 9.08 -10.00
CA PRO A 49 -1.17 10.30 -10.75
C PRO A 49 -1.16 11.52 -9.80
N ASN A 50 -0.56 12.61 -10.25
CA ASN A 50 -0.30 13.78 -9.40
C ASN A 50 -1.57 14.37 -8.75
N ASP A 51 -2.69 14.37 -9.45
CA ASP A 51 -3.99 14.83 -8.96
C ASP A 51 -4.53 13.93 -7.81
N GLU A 52 -4.36 12.61 -7.93
CA GLU A 52 -4.71 11.67 -6.84
C GLU A 52 -3.79 11.87 -5.63
N VAL A 53 -2.50 12.11 -5.85
CA VAL A 53 -1.54 12.39 -4.75
C VAL A 53 -1.94 13.66 -3.99
N GLU A 54 -2.28 14.75 -4.68
CA GLU A 54 -2.77 15.97 -4.04
C GLU A 54 -4.03 15.73 -3.21
N ARG A 55 -4.97 14.92 -3.73
CA ARG A 55 -6.18 14.54 -3.00
C ARG A 55 -5.86 13.76 -1.72
N ILE A 56 -5.00 12.74 -1.82
CA ILE A 56 -4.58 11.91 -0.67
C ILE A 56 -3.89 12.77 0.40
N ILE A 57 -3.02 13.69 -0.02
CA ILE A 57 -2.35 14.63 0.89
C ILE A 57 -3.37 15.54 1.57
N GLY A 58 -4.37 16.04 0.84
CA GLY A 58 -5.48 16.81 1.41
C GLY A 58 -6.24 16.04 2.49
N GLU A 59 -6.53 14.75 2.24
CA GLU A 59 -7.23 13.86 3.17
C GLU A 59 -6.38 13.46 4.39
N THR A 60 -5.05 13.38 4.22
CA THR A 60 -4.12 12.92 5.27
C THR A 60 -3.59 14.07 6.13
N ARG A 61 -3.60 15.30 5.62
CA ARG A 61 -3.08 16.50 6.29
C ARG A 61 -3.65 16.75 7.69
N PRO A 62 -4.97 16.60 7.96
CA PRO A 62 -5.52 16.76 9.31
C PRO A 62 -4.86 15.81 10.32
N LYS A 63 -4.66 14.56 9.92
CA LYS A 63 -4.02 13.54 10.77
C LYS A 63 -2.53 13.77 10.96
N ALA A 64 -1.85 14.19 9.89
CA ALA A 64 -0.44 14.57 9.97
C ALA A 64 -0.26 15.70 11.01
N LYS A 65 -1.15 16.69 10.98
CA LYS A 65 -1.16 17.79 11.96
C LYS A 65 -1.45 17.30 13.38
N ASP A 66 -2.45 16.43 13.57
CA ASP A 66 -2.77 15.86 14.88
C ASP A 66 -1.63 14.99 15.45
N ALA A 67 -0.86 14.34 14.58
CA ALA A 67 0.35 13.60 14.91
C ALA A 67 1.60 14.48 15.09
N GLY A 68 1.47 15.81 15.01
CA GLY A 68 2.58 16.75 15.18
C GLY A 68 3.58 16.78 14.02
N ARG A 69 3.20 16.30 12.84
CA ARG A 69 4.03 16.34 11.62
C ARG A 69 3.95 17.70 10.94
N SER A 70 4.93 17.99 10.09
CA SER A 70 4.93 19.20 9.26
C SER A 70 3.82 19.15 8.21
N GLU A 71 3.23 20.30 7.90
CA GLU A 71 2.22 20.46 6.87
C GLU A 71 2.83 20.54 5.44
N GLY A 72 4.14 20.38 5.31
CA GLY A 72 4.80 20.28 4.01
C GLY A 72 4.32 19.07 3.23
N ARG A 73 4.16 19.23 1.90
CA ARG A 73 3.66 18.18 0.98
C ARG A 73 4.38 16.84 1.20
N ASP A 74 5.72 16.87 1.20
CA ASP A 74 6.54 15.68 1.36
C ASP A 74 6.39 15.05 2.75
N SER A 75 6.28 15.86 3.81
CA SER A 75 6.08 15.35 5.17
C SER A 75 4.72 14.66 5.33
N VAL A 76 3.66 15.20 4.71
CA VAL A 76 2.33 14.59 4.74
C VAL A 76 2.30 13.31 3.91
N TRP A 77 3.00 13.29 2.76
CA TRP A 77 3.14 12.08 1.94
C TRP A 77 3.89 10.96 2.68
N GLN A 78 5.01 11.28 3.35
CA GLN A 78 5.71 10.30 4.17
C GLN A 78 4.83 9.78 5.31
N TYR A 79 4.04 10.66 5.95
CA TYR A 79 3.09 10.23 6.98
C TYR A 79 1.98 9.32 6.44
N PHE A 80 1.49 9.57 5.22
CA PHE A 80 0.57 8.66 4.53
C PHE A 80 1.19 7.28 4.36
N ILE A 81 2.45 7.19 3.90
CA ILE A 81 3.17 5.92 3.73
C ILE A 81 3.34 5.19 5.08
N GLU A 82 3.69 5.91 6.15
CA GLU A 82 3.76 5.34 7.50
C GLU A 82 2.40 4.73 7.91
N LEU A 83 1.29 5.45 7.72
CA LEU A 83 -0.05 4.95 8.02
C LEU A 83 -0.41 3.72 7.18
N VAL A 84 -0.02 3.67 5.91
CA VAL A 84 -0.20 2.48 5.07
C VAL A 84 0.53 1.29 5.69
N ARG A 85 1.80 1.45 6.08
CA ARG A 85 2.62 0.38 6.64
C ARG A 85 2.06 -0.14 7.96
N ASP A 86 1.51 0.74 8.79
CA ASP A 86 0.95 0.38 10.09
C ASP A 86 -0.41 -0.31 9.99
N ASN A 87 -1.20 0.02 8.96
CA ASN A 87 -2.58 -0.47 8.83
C ASN A 87 -2.78 -1.56 7.76
N LEU A 88 -1.79 -1.82 6.91
CA LEU A 88 -1.90 -2.79 5.83
C LEU A 88 -1.26 -4.14 6.21
N HIS A 89 -2.08 -5.20 6.20
CA HIS A 89 -1.63 -6.57 6.34
C HIS A 89 -1.82 -7.34 5.04
N ILE A 90 -0.74 -7.87 4.48
CA ILE A 90 -0.79 -8.67 3.24
C ILE A 90 -0.78 -10.15 3.61
N VAL A 91 -1.77 -10.89 3.11
CA VAL A 91 -1.91 -12.33 3.33
C VAL A 91 -1.87 -13.03 1.99
N LEU A 92 -0.87 -13.88 1.81
CA LEU A 92 -0.68 -14.68 0.61
C LEU A 92 -1.22 -16.10 0.84
N THR A 93 -2.22 -16.51 0.05
CA THR A 93 -2.71 -17.90 0.04
C THR A 93 -2.19 -18.62 -1.19
N MET A 94 -1.45 -19.71 -0.96
CA MET A 94 -0.94 -20.58 -2.03
C MET A 94 -1.47 -21.99 -1.85
N SER A 95 -1.96 -22.60 -2.93
CA SER A 95 -2.27 -24.02 -2.94
C SER A 95 -0.99 -24.86 -2.93
N PRO A 96 -0.85 -25.87 -2.05
CA PRO A 96 0.33 -26.75 -2.01
C PRO A 96 0.46 -27.65 -3.26
N VAL A 97 -0.57 -27.68 -4.11
CA VAL A 97 -0.65 -28.54 -5.31
C VAL A 97 -0.08 -27.85 -6.56
N GLY A 98 0.09 -26.53 -6.52
CA GLY A 98 0.71 -25.76 -7.62
C GLY A 98 2.22 -25.91 -7.64
N ALA A 99 2.77 -26.39 -8.76
CA ALA A 99 4.22 -26.60 -8.97
C ALA A 99 5.09 -25.33 -8.87
N SER A 100 4.52 -24.17 -8.54
CA SER A 100 5.18 -22.86 -8.49
C SER A 100 5.88 -22.53 -7.17
N LEU A 101 5.72 -23.33 -6.11
CA LEU A 101 6.40 -23.08 -4.82
C LEU A 101 7.91 -23.36 -4.85
N ARG A 102 8.40 -24.11 -5.85
CA ARG A 102 9.80 -24.59 -5.88
C ARG A 102 10.81 -23.65 -6.55
N VAL A 103 10.36 -22.58 -7.22
CA VAL A 103 11.23 -21.81 -8.13
C VAL A 103 11.62 -20.42 -7.57
N ARG A 104 11.08 -20.00 -6.42
CA ARG A 104 11.22 -18.59 -5.96
C ARG A 104 11.60 -18.41 -4.48
N MET A 105 12.14 -19.44 -3.82
CA MET A 105 12.86 -19.28 -2.54
C MET A 105 14.37 -19.41 -2.74
#